data_AF-A0A2E3RSB1-F1
#
_entry.id   AF-A0A2E3RSB1-F1
#
_cell.length_a   1.000
_cell.length_b   1.000
_cell.length_c   1.000
_cell.angle_alpha   90.00
_cell.angle_beta   90.00
_cell.angle_gamma   90.00
#
_symmetry.space_group_name_H-M   'P 1'
#
loop_
_entity.id
_entity.type
_entity.pdbx_description
1 polymer ?
#
loop_
_entity_poly.entity_id
_entity_poly.type
_entity_poly.pdbx_seq_one_letter_code
_entity_poly.pdbx_strand_id
1 'polypeptide(L)'
;MLILQPFPIVLFLAAGTGQGHQEQNVPEQDSTGAEITHEHTNRLVNETSPYLLQHAHNPVDWYPWSDEAIEAARSEDRPIFLSIGYSTCYWCHVMERECFENESIAELMNKDFVNIKVDREQRPDLDEIYMTSCQIFSQMT
;
A
#
# COMPACT_ATOMS: atom_id res chain seq x y z
N MET A 1 -5.31 31.49 16.81
CA MET A 1 -4.06 31.71 16.05
C MET A 1 -3.71 30.39 15.39
N LEU A 2 -4.21 30.20 14.17
CA LEU A 2 -3.91 29.04 13.32
C LEU A 2 -2.46 29.16 12.88
N ILE A 3 -1.59 28.28 13.38
CA ILE A 3 -0.22 28.16 12.88
C ILE A 3 -0.24 26.99 11.89
N LEU A 4 -0.37 27.36 10.62
CA LEU A 4 0.05 26.55 9.48
C LEU A 4 1.55 26.30 9.61
N GLN A 5 1.99 25.04 9.60
CA GLN A 5 3.38 24.67 9.33
C GLN A 5 3.40 23.68 8.14
N PRO A 6 4.28 23.89 7.15
CA PRO A 6 4.37 23.07 5.96
C PRO A 6 5.36 21.91 6.20
N PHE A 7 4.87 20.69 6.29
CA PHE A 7 5.70 19.48 6.19
C PHE A 7 4.93 18.42 5.39
N PRO A 8 5.59 17.68 4.48
CA PRO A 8 4.95 16.59 3.75
C PRO A 8 4.59 15.50 4.76
N ILE A 9 3.29 15.35 5.00
CA ILE A 9 2.73 14.33 5.87
C ILE A 9 2.91 12.99 5.14
N VAL A 10 4.02 12.33 5.41
CA VAL A 10 4.18 10.89 5.22
C VAL A 10 3.32 10.24 6.32
N LEU A 11 2.06 9.97 6.01
CA LEU A 11 1.17 9.22 6.90
C LEU A 11 1.49 7.73 6.78
N PHE A 12 2.43 7.25 7.60
CA PHE A 12 2.72 5.83 7.77
C PHE A 12 1.90 5.28 8.94
N LEU A 13 0.92 4.42 8.65
CA LEU A 13 0.28 3.56 9.66
C LEU A 13 1.16 2.32 9.86
N ALA A 14 2.14 2.42 10.77
CA ALA A 14 2.90 1.26 11.25
C ALA A 14 2.10 0.56 12.36
N ALA A 15 1.52 -0.61 12.06
CA ALA A 15 0.90 -1.44 13.08
C ALA A 15 1.95 -2.30 13.81
N GLY A 16 2.06 -2.06 15.12
CA GLY A 16 2.98 -2.74 16.02
C GLY A 16 2.69 -4.23 16.25
N THR A 17 3.74 -4.87 16.76
CA THR A 17 3.93 -6.29 17.09
C THR A 17 2.85 -6.90 18.00
N GLY A 18 2.38 -8.12 17.71
CA GLY A 18 1.77 -8.99 18.72
C GLY A 18 0.79 -10.07 18.24
N GLN A 19 1.30 -11.30 18.09
CA GLN A 19 0.68 -12.63 18.20
C GLN A 19 -0.85 -12.80 18.19
N GLY A 20 -1.32 -13.68 17.28
CA GLY A 20 -2.63 -14.34 17.38
C GLY A 20 -2.92 -15.20 16.14
N HIS A 21 -2.57 -16.48 16.20
CA HIS A 21 -2.77 -17.46 15.13
C HIS A 21 -4.27 -17.77 14.99
N GLN A 22 -4.88 -17.42 13.85
CA GLN A 22 -6.16 -17.98 13.42
C GLN A 22 -6.11 -18.20 11.90
N GLU A 23 -6.13 -19.47 11.50
CA GLU A 23 -6.37 -19.90 10.11
C GLU A 23 -7.74 -19.38 9.68
N GLN A 24 -7.76 -18.54 8.64
CA GLN A 24 -9.00 -18.14 7.98
C GLN A 24 -8.99 -18.72 6.57
N ASN A 25 -10.04 -19.49 6.30
CA ASN A 25 -10.27 -20.28 5.10
C ASN A 25 -10.24 -19.42 3.83
N VAL A 26 -9.37 -19.77 2.89
CA VAL A 26 -9.46 -19.34 1.49
C VAL A 26 -10.73 -19.96 0.90
N PRO A 27 -11.66 -19.18 0.31
CA PRO A 27 -12.82 -19.76 -0.33
C PRO A 27 -12.38 -20.56 -1.56
N GLU A 28 -12.76 -21.84 -1.57
CA GLU A 28 -12.64 -22.76 -2.69
C GLU A 28 -13.39 -22.18 -3.90
N GLN A 29 -12.65 -21.85 -4.96
CA GLN A 29 -13.18 -21.24 -6.18
C GLN A 29 -13.93 -22.29 -7.00
N ASP A 30 -15.25 -22.11 -7.09
CA ASP A 30 -16.15 -22.89 -7.95
C ASP A 30 -15.85 -22.60 -9.44
N SER A 31 -15.68 -23.67 -10.20
CA SER A 31 -15.30 -23.69 -11.61
C SER A 31 -16.46 -23.34 -12.54
N THR A 32 -16.97 -22.10 -12.45
CA THR A 32 -17.93 -21.57 -13.43
C THR A 32 -17.31 -20.35 -14.13
N GLY A 33 -16.97 -20.51 -15.41
CA GLY A 33 -16.31 -19.52 -16.25
C GLY A 33 -17.17 -18.30 -16.58
N ALA A 34 -17.46 -17.49 -15.57
CA ALA A 34 -17.85 -16.10 -15.72
C ALA A 34 -16.55 -15.27 -15.78
N GLU A 35 -16.37 -14.51 -16.85
CA GLU A 35 -15.29 -13.55 -17.01
C GLU A 35 -15.43 -12.50 -15.88
N ILE A 36 -14.55 -12.56 -14.87
CA ILE A 36 -14.57 -11.58 -13.77
C ILE A 36 -14.06 -10.26 -14.34
N THR A 37 -14.98 -9.35 -14.65
CA THR A 37 -14.65 -7.99 -15.07
C THR A 37 -14.38 -7.14 -13.84
N HIS A 38 -13.14 -6.72 -13.65
CA HIS A 38 -12.77 -5.79 -12.58
C HIS A 38 -12.96 -4.35 -13.06
N GLU A 39 -13.57 -3.50 -12.23
CA GLU A 39 -13.80 -2.08 -12.54
C GLU A 39 -12.48 -1.31 -12.67
N HIS A 40 -11.51 -1.66 -11.81
CA HIS A 40 -10.16 -1.11 -11.83
C HIS A 40 -9.12 -2.20 -12.01
N THR A 41 -8.03 -1.85 -12.67
CA THR A 41 -6.83 -2.70 -12.73
C THR A 41 -5.61 -1.80 -12.78
N ASN A 42 -4.75 -1.90 -11.78
CA ASN A 42 -3.50 -1.15 -11.68
C ASN A 42 -2.30 -2.05 -12.06
N ARG A 43 -1.09 -1.52 -11.89
CA ARG A 43 0.15 -2.16 -12.37
C ARG A 43 0.51 -3.43 -11.59
N LEU A 44 -0.04 -3.62 -10.39
CA LEU A 44 0.25 -4.79 -9.55
C LEU A 44 -0.28 -6.10 -10.15
N VAL A 45 -1.15 -6.06 -11.17
CA VAL A 45 -1.61 -7.26 -11.89
C VAL A 45 -0.46 -8.09 -12.50
N ASN A 46 0.70 -7.47 -12.72
CA ASN A 46 1.88 -8.12 -13.27
C ASN A 46 2.83 -8.68 -12.20
N GLU A 47 2.52 -8.49 -10.92
CA GLU A 47 3.35 -8.96 -9.82
C GLU A 47 3.15 -10.45 -9.53
N THR A 48 4.13 -11.04 -8.86
CA THR A 48 4.09 -12.47 -8.48
C THR A 48 3.67 -12.68 -7.03
N SER A 49 3.76 -11.65 -6.19
CA SER A 49 3.34 -11.73 -4.80
C SER A 49 1.82 -11.88 -4.71
N PRO A 50 1.31 -12.92 -4.01
CA PRO A 50 -0.13 -13.02 -3.72
C PRO A 50 -0.67 -11.80 -2.97
N TYR A 51 0.14 -11.19 -2.11
CA TYR A 51 -0.23 -9.99 -1.37
C TYR A 51 -0.42 -8.78 -2.30
N LEU A 52 0.50 -8.57 -3.25
CA LEU A 52 0.37 -7.45 -4.21
C LEU A 52 -0.79 -7.67 -5.18
N LEU A 53 -0.99 -8.91 -5.63
CA LEU A 53 -2.09 -9.27 -6.53
C LEU A 53 -3.47 -9.03 -5.91
N GLN A 54 -3.61 -9.21 -4.59
CA GLN A 54 -4.86 -8.87 -3.89
C GLN A 54 -5.26 -7.40 -4.09
N HIS A 55 -4.28 -6.51 -4.21
CA HIS A 55 -4.48 -5.07 -4.39
C HIS A 55 -4.54 -4.62 -5.86
N ALA A 56 -4.42 -5.54 -6.83
CA ALA A 56 -4.32 -5.22 -8.25
C ALA A 56 -5.58 -4.55 -8.83
N HIS A 57 -6.72 -4.72 -8.16
CA HIS A 57 -8.02 -4.21 -8.61
C HIS A 57 -8.57 -3.08 -7.73
N ASN A 58 -7.72 -2.52 -6.86
CA ASN A 58 -8.11 -1.36 -6.07
C ASN A 58 -8.14 -0.09 -6.95
N PRO A 59 -9.06 0.86 -6.69
CA PRO A 59 -9.14 2.14 -7.42
C PRO A 59 -7.90 3.01 -7.23
N VAL A 60 -7.12 2.80 -6.16
CA VAL A 60 -5.81 3.42 -6.00
C VAL A 60 -4.84 2.89 -7.08
N ASP A 61 -4.20 3.81 -7.80
CA ASP A 61 -3.21 3.47 -8.84
C ASP A 61 -1.88 3.08 -8.20
N TRP A 62 -1.80 1.81 -7.80
CA TRP A 62 -0.60 1.26 -7.18
C TRP A 62 0.48 0.93 -8.20
N TYR A 63 1.68 1.42 -7.89
CA TYR A 63 2.93 0.94 -8.46
C TYR A 63 3.57 -0.13 -7.55
N PRO A 64 4.23 -1.15 -8.12
CA PRO A 64 5.21 -1.91 -7.38
C PRO A 64 6.46 -1.06 -7.13
N TRP A 65 7.27 -1.45 -6.15
CA TRP A 65 8.58 -0.83 -5.95
C TRP A 65 9.47 -1.04 -7.19
N SER A 66 9.71 0.03 -7.94
CA SER A 66 10.42 0.00 -9.21
C SER A 66 11.06 1.35 -9.52
N ASP A 67 12.06 1.35 -10.41
CA ASP A 67 12.66 2.60 -10.91
C ASP A 67 11.64 3.46 -11.66
N GLU A 68 10.66 2.83 -12.33
CA GLU A 68 9.55 3.53 -12.98
C GLU A 68 8.73 4.35 -11.98
N ALA A 69 8.36 3.76 -10.83
CA ALA A 69 7.59 4.47 -9.81
C ALA A 69 8.36 5.65 -9.21
N ILE A 70 9.67 5.47 -8.99
CA ILE A 70 10.54 6.51 -8.45
C ILE A 70 10.72 7.64 -9.46
N GLU A 71 10.88 7.31 -10.76
CA GLU A 71 10.99 8.31 -11.81
C GLU A 71 9.67 9.03 -12.06
N ALA A 72 8.54 8.34 -11.99
CA ALA A 72 7.21 8.97 -12.05
C ALA A 72 7.08 10.06 -10.97
N ALA A 73 7.42 9.73 -9.72
CA ALA A 73 7.39 10.69 -8.61
C ALA A 73 8.30 11.91 -8.85
N ARG A 74 9.49 11.70 -9.42
CA ARG A 74 10.42 12.79 -9.78
C ARG A 74 9.90 13.65 -10.92
N SER A 75 9.40 13.02 -11.97
CA SER A 75 8.95 13.69 -13.19
C SER A 75 7.67 14.50 -12.97
N GLU A 76 6.79 14.00 -12.11
CA GLU A 76 5.51 14.64 -11.78
C GLU A 76 5.63 15.62 -10.61
N ASP A 77 6.79 15.70 -9.94
CA ASP A 77 7.03 16.49 -8.72
C ASP A 77 6.00 16.18 -7.62
N ARG A 78 5.73 14.88 -7.43
CA ARG A 78 4.71 14.38 -6.49
C ARG A 78 5.35 13.52 -5.40
N PRO A 79 4.93 13.67 -4.14
CA PRO A 79 5.41 12.82 -3.06
C PRO A 79 5.02 11.36 -3.27
N ILE A 80 5.86 10.45 -2.77
CA ILE A 80 5.58 9.02 -2.75
C ILE A 80 4.77 8.67 -1.51
N PHE A 81 3.61 8.02 -1.71
CA PHE A 81 2.91 7.33 -0.64
C PHE A 81 3.36 5.86 -0.65
N LEU A 82 4.23 5.50 0.30
CA LEU A 82 4.76 4.14 0.40
C LEU A 82 3.96 3.32 1.41
N SER A 83 3.35 2.22 0.95
CA SER A 83 2.60 1.28 1.78
C SER A 83 3.30 -0.08 1.78
N ILE A 84 3.99 -0.39 2.89
CA ILE A 84 4.64 -1.69 3.10
C ILE A 84 3.71 -2.56 3.95
N GLY A 85 3.44 -3.78 3.50
CA GLY A 85 2.61 -4.74 4.22
C GLY A 85 2.97 -6.18 3.92
N TYR A 86 2.19 -7.10 4.46
CA TYR A 86 2.33 -8.53 4.26
C TYR A 86 0.97 -9.22 4.41
N SER A 87 0.85 -10.42 3.84
CA SER A 87 -0.42 -11.16 3.69
C SER A 87 -1.21 -11.37 5.00
N THR A 88 -0.53 -11.56 6.12
CA THR A 88 -1.15 -11.84 7.43
C THR A 88 -1.30 -10.60 8.33
N CYS A 89 -1.09 -9.40 7.79
CA CYS A 89 -1.25 -8.18 8.56
C CYS A 89 -2.72 -7.77 8.69
N TYR A 90 -3.28 -7.89 9.90
CA TYR A 90 -4.67 -7.51 10.19
C TYR A 90 -4.99 -6.06 9.77
N TRP A 91 -4.10 -5.11 10.08
CA TRP A 91 -4.34 -3.69 9.80
C TRP A 91 -4.19 -3.33 8.32
N CYS A 92 -3.46 -4.13 7.53
CA CYS A 92 -3.43 -3.95 6.08
C CYS A 92 -4.81 -4.21 5.46
N HIS A 93 -5.51 -5.26 5.92
CA HIS A 93 -6.86 -5.58 5.44
C HIS A 93 -7.89 -4.55 5.89
N VAL A 94 -7.79 -4.04 7.12
CA VAL A 94 -8.65 -2.95 7.60
C VAL A 94 -8.44 -1.67 6.79
N MET A 95 -7.17 -1.30 6.54
CA MET A 95 -6.86 -0.10 5.77
C MET A 95 -7.24 -0.22 4.30
N GLU A 96 -7.13 -1.41 3.72
CA GLU A 96 -7.63 -1.68 2.38
C GLU A 96 -9.12 -1.38 2.26
N ARG A 97 -9.92 -2.02 3.11
CA ARG A 97 -11.38 -1.88 3.08
C ARG A 97 -11.86 -0.45 3.35
N GLU A 98 -11.24 0.23 4.32
CA GLU A 98 -11.71 1.56 4.76
C GLU A 98 -11.14 2.69 3.89
N CYS A 99 -10.01 2.49 3.21
CA CYS A 99 -9.32 3.55 2.48
C CYS A 99 -9.06 3.21 1.02
N PHE A 100 -8.45 2.06 0.72
CA PHE A 100 -7.95 1.78 -0.64
C PHE A 100 -9.03 1.30 -1.61
N GLU A 101 -10.14 0.77 -1.12
CA GLU A 101 -11.33 0.42 -1.93
C GLU A 101 -12.30 1.61 -2.12
N ASN A 102 -12.10 2.72 -1.41
CA ASN A 102 -12.98 3.87 -1.47
C ASN A 102 -12.58 4.82 -2.62
N GLU A 103 -13.42 4.91 -3.65
CA GLU A 103 -13.24 5.77 -4.83
C GLU A 103 -12.83 7.21 -4.51
N SER A 104 -13.50 7.86 -3.56
CA SER A 104 -13.25 9.27 -3.25
C SER A 104 -11.88 9.47 -2.58
N ILE A 105 -11.45 8.49 -1.78
CA ILE A 105 -10.11 8.50 -1.16
C ILE A 105 -9.06 8.18 -2.22
N ALA A 106 -9.31 7.18 -3.06
CA ALA A 106 -8.44 6.79 -4.14
C ALA A 106 -8.21 7.94 -5.14
N GLU A 107 -9.23 8.70 -5.49
CA GLU A 107 -9.10 9.88 -6.35
C GLU A 107 -8.15 10.92 -5.75
N LEU A 108 -8.29 11.20 -4.45
CA LEU A 108 -7.39 12.12 -3.75
C LEU A 108 -5.96 11.59 -3.71
N MET A 109 -5.78 10.31 -3.38
CA MET A 109 -4.47 9.65 -3.36
C MET A 109 -3.82 9.67 -4.74
N ASN A 110 -4.57 9.32 -5.79
CA ASN A 110 -4.11 9.26 -7.18
C ASN A 110 -3.82 10.64 -7.76
N LYS A 111 -4.37 11.71 -7.18
CA LYS A 111 -4.06 13.09 -7.55
C LYS A 111 -2.81 13.62 -6.86
N ASP A 112 -2.66 13.34 -5.57
CA ASP A 112 -1.65 14.01 -4.74
C ASP A 112 -0.37 13.17 -4.58
N PHE A 113 -0.42 11.85 -4.76
CA PHE A 113 0.71 10.95 -4.49
C PHE A 113 0.99 9.93 -5.59
N VAL A 114 2.26 9.59 -5.76
CA VAL A 114 2.63 8.35 -6.43
C VAL A 114 2.55 7.22 -5.41
N ASN A 115 1.53 6.36 -5.56
CA ASN A 115 1.22 5.31 -4.60
C ASN A 115 2.06 4.06 -4.90
N ILE A 116 2.90 3.64 -3.94
CA ILE A 116 3.76 2.46 -4.08
C ILE A 116 3.37 1.42 -3.03
N LYS A 117 3.08 0.20 -3.48
CA LYS A 117 2.78 -0.96 -2.62
C LYS A 117 4.00 -1.88 -2.56
N VAL A 118 4.37 -2.33 -1.37
CA VAL A 118 5.51 -3.24 -1.16
C VAL A 118 5.10 -4.42 -0.31
N ASP A 119 5.46 -5.61 -0.76
CA ASP A 119 5.40 -6.82 0.02
C ASP A 119 6.68 -6.99 0.84
N ARG A 120 6.54 -6.91 2.16
CA ARG A 120 7.62 -7.12 3.12
C ARG A 120 8.23 -8.52 3.02
N GLU A 121 7.45 -9.54 2.66
CA GLU A 121 7.94 -10.92 2.56
C GLU A 121 8.91 -11.07 1.39
N GLN A 122 8.74 -10.27 0.33
CA GLN A 122 9.66 -10.22 -0.81
C GLN A 122 10.79 -9.20 -0.63
N ARG A 123 10.54 -8.08 0.07
CA ARG A 123 11.48 -6.97 0.27
C ARG A 123 11.65 -6.59 1.74
N PRO A 124 12.20 -7.50 2.58
CA PRO A 124 12.44 -7.20 4.00
C PRO A 124 13.49 -6.09 4.20
N ASP A 125 14.36 -5.90 3.21
CA ASP A 125 15.36 -4.82 3.17
C ASP A 125 14.70 -3.43 3.20
N LEU A 126 13.63 -3.23 2.43
CA LEU A 126 12.90 -1.97 2.41
C LEU A 126 12.17 -1.73 3.74
N ASP A 127 11.52 -2.75 4.28
CA ASP A 127 10.84 -2.68 5.59
C ASP A 127 11.80 -2.22 6.69
N GLU A 128 13.00 -2.82 6.77
CA GLU A 128 14.00 -2.48 7.78
C GLU A 128 14.48 -1.02 7.64
N ILE A 129 14.78 -0.57 6.43
CA ILE A 129 15.23 0.81 6.16
C ILE A 129 14.16 1.82 6.59
N TYR A 130 12.92 1.61 6.15
CA TYR A 130 11.84 2.55 6.43
C TYR A 130 11.39 2.50 7.89
N MET A 131 11.41 1.33 8.53
CA MET A 131 11.13 1.23 9.97
C MET A 131 12.21 1.91 10.82
N THR A 132 13.48 1.70 10.48
CA THR A 132 14.59 2.39 11.13
C THR A 132 14.44 3.91 10.99
N SER A 133 14.08 4.37 9.79
CA SER A 133 13.86 5.80 9.53
C SER A 133 12.75 6.37 10.41
N CYS A 134 11.62 5.66 10.57
CA CYS A 134 10.54 6.05 11.47
C CYS A 134 11.01 6.14 12.93
N GLN A 135 11.74 5.15 13.42
CA GLN A 135 12.22 5.13 14.81
C GLN A 135 13.17 6.29 15.10
N ILE A 136 14.06 6.62 14.16
CA ILE A 136 14.97 7.76 14.26
C ILE A 136 14.16 9.07 14.29
N PHE A 137 13.20 9.23 13.38
CA PHE A 137 12.36 10.44 13.33
C PHE A 137 11.58 10.65 14.64
N SER A 138 11.01 9.58 15.21
CA SER A 138 10.30 9.64 16.49
C SER A 138 11.19 10.01 17.68
N GLN A 139 12.50 9.76 17.61
CA GLN A 139 13.44 10.12 18.68
C GLN A 139 14.04 11.53 18.52
N MET A 140 13.88 12.16 17.36
CA MET A 140 14.41 13.49 17.05
C MET A 140 13.43 14.64 17.36
N THR A 141 12.19 14.34 17.73
CA THR A 141 11.13 15.32 18.02
C THR A 141 10.80 15.36 19.50
#